data_AF-A0A7G8H339-F1
#
_entry.id   AF-A0A7G8H339-F1
#
_cell.length_a   1.000
_cell.length_b   1.000
_cell.length_c   1.000
_cell.angle_alpha   90.00
_cell.angle_beta   90.00
_cell.angle_gamma   90.00
#
_symmetry.space_group_name_H-M   'P 1'
#
loop_
_entity.id
_entity.type
_entity.pdbx_description
1 polymer ?
#
loop_
_entity_poly.entity_id
_entity_poly.type
_entity_poly.pdbx_seq_one_letter_code
_entity_poly.pdbx_strand_id
1 'polypeptide(L)'
;MARLLAKCLDNDLVYGSIVNSQPITNLNKAEVPILVINGEKDFVVDEQCDIRWRHCLKPGDCYQKISNGRHFFPFTEWSKTAKMIESFVKMVPEQHQNQVPNSCKNLSISKTNS
;
A
#
# COMPACT_ATOMS: atom_id res chain seq x y z
N MET A 1 -15.48 -4.58 4.66
CA MET A 1 -14.30 -3.72 4.38
C MET A 1 -13.72 -3.04 5.62
N ALA A 2 -14.51 -2.38 6.47
CA ALA A 2 -14.01 -1.73 7.69
C ALA A 2 -13.20 -2.66 8.64
N ARG A 3 -13.58 -3.94 8.77
CA ARG A 3 -12.86 -4.93 9.59
C ARG A 3 -11.47 -5.31 9.06
N LEU A 4 -11.21 -5.16 7.76
CA LEU A 4 -9.93 -5.53 7.14
C LEU A 4 -8.87 -4.46 7.41
N LEU A 5 -9.29 -3.20 7.48
CA LEU A 5 -8.42 -2.06 7.73
C LEU A 5 -8.13 -1.82 9.23
N ALA A 6 -9.02 -2.28 10.12
CA ALA A 6 -8.87 -2.10 11.56
C ALA A 6 -7.81 -3.02 12.23
N LYS A 7 -7.31 -4.04 11.51
CA LYS A 7 -6.44 -5.08 12.10
C LYS A 7 -4.94 -4.88 11.84
N CYS A 8 -4.56 -3.81 11.14
CA CYS A 8 -3.17 -3.36 11.04
C CYS A 8 -2.92 -2.29 12.10
N LEU A 9 -2.74 -2.71 13.35
CA LEU A 9 -2.15 -1.87 14.39
C LEU A 9 -0.92 -2.61 14.90
N ASP A 10 0.24 -2.10 14.51
CA ASP A 10 1.55 -2.48 15.03
C ASP A 10 1.50 -2.51 16.56
N ASN A 11 1.51 -3.70 17.15
CA ASN A 11 1.69 -3.87 18.59
C ASN A 11 3.17 -4.05 18.98
N ASP A 12 4.06 -4.15 17.99
CA ASP A 12 5.49 -4.38 18.23
C ASP A 12 6.25 -3.06 18.07
N LEU A 13 6.38 -2.33 19.17
CA LEU A 13 7.31 -1.20 19.27
C LEU A 13 8.75 -1.73 19.22
N VAL A 14 9.33 -1.78 18.01
CA VAL A 14 10.73 -2.17 17.82
C VAL A 14 11.64 -1.00 18.23
N TYR A 15 12.08 -0.99 19.49
CA TYR A 15 13.02 -0.01 20.07
C TYR A 15 14.40 0.06 19.36
N GLY A 16 14.69 -0.84 18.41
CA GLY A 16 15.98 -0.89 17.69
C GLY A 16 16.11 0.05 16.48
N SER A 17 15.03 0.68 16.01
CA SER A 17 15.02 1.38 14.70
C SER A 17 15.76 2.73 14.68
N ILE A 18 15.98 3.35 15.84
CA ILE A 18 16.53 4.72 15.92
C ILE A 18 18.08 4.73 15.96
N VAL A 19 18.73 3.60 16.29
CA VAL A 19 20.18 3.58 16.56
C VAL A 19 21.00 3.17 15.35
N ASN A 20 20.44 2.45 14.38
CA ASN A 20 21.13 2.05 13.15
C ASN A 20 20.16 2.06 11.97
N SER A 21 20.14 3.15 11.20
CA SER A 21 19.49 3.14 9.89
C SER A 21 20.26 2.19 8.98
N GLN A 22 19.75 0.98 8.77
CA GLN A 22 20.23 0.09 7.73
C GLN A 22 19.72 0.65 6.39
N PRO A 23 20.58 1.15 5.50
CA PRO A 23 20.12 1.52 4.16
C PRO A 23 19.65 0.25 3.46
N ILE A 24 18.36 0.16 3.16
CA ILE A 24 17.82 -0.90 2.29
C ILE A 24 18.30 -0.57 0.88
N THR A 25 19.48 -1.06 0.52
CA THR A 25 20.04 -0.93 -0.83
C THR A 25 19.39 -1.98 -1.73
N ASN A 26 19.14 -1.62 -2.99
CA ASN A 26 18.64 -2.51 -4.05
C ASN A 26 17.22 -3.04 -3.83
N LEU A 27 16.26 -2.17 -3.51
CA LEU A 27 14.86 -2.47 -3.84
C LEU A 27 14.72 -2.52 -5.36
N ASN A 28 14.95 -3.70 -5.94
CA ASN A 28 14.67 -3.95 -7.35
C ASN A 28 13.21 -3.58 -7.63
N LYS A 29 12.96 -2.99 -8.82
CA LYS A 29 11.59 -2.68 -9.24
C LYS A 29 10.76 -3.95 -9.18
N ALA A 30 9.60 -3.91 -8.52
CA ALA A 30 8.77 -5.10 -8.40
C ALA A 30 8.35 -5.58 -9.79
N GLU A 31 8.28 -6.90 -9.98
CA GLU A 31 7.87 -7.51 -11.25
C GLU A 31 6.36 -7.38 -11.49
N VAL A 32 5.58 -7.19 -10.44
CA VAL A 32 4.12 -7.04 -10.49
C VAL A 32 3.70 -5.57 -10.66
N PRO A 33 2.57 -5.28 -11.33
CA PRO A 33 2.04 -3.91 -11.40
C PRO A 33 1.76 -3.32 -10.01
N ILE A 34 2.19 -2.07 -9.78
CA ILE A 34 2.02 -1.37 -8.51
C ILE A 34 1.05 -0.19 -8.65
N LEU A 35 0.14 -0.06 -7.69
CA LEU A 35 -0.59 1.18 -7.41
C LEU A 35 -0.18 1.70 -6.03
N VAL A 36 0.33 2.93 -5.99
CA VAL A 36 0.56 3.69 -4.76
C VAL A 36 -0.51 4.78 -4.66
N ILE A 37 -1.20 4.85 -3.53
CA ILE A 37 -2.16 5.91 -3.22
C ILE A 37 -1.71 6.57 -1.93
N ASN A 38 -1.51 7.89 -1.95
CA ASN A 38 -1.19 8.67 -0.76
C ASN A 38 -2.25 9.74 -0.49
N GLY A 39 -2.36 10.15 0.77
CA GLY A 39 -3.06 11.38 1.13
C GLY A 39 -2.17 12.60 0.83
N GLU A 40 -2.70 13.62 0.16
CA GLU A 40 -1.94 14.86 -0.09
C GLU A 40 -1.63 15.64 1.19
N LYS A 41 -2.44 15.46 2.23
CA LYS A 41 -2.30 16.09 3.55
C LYS A 41 -1.79 15.10 4.60
N ASP A 42 -1.16 14.01 4.15
CA ASP A 42 -0.49 13.06 5.04
C ASP A 42 0.83 13.68 5.53
N PHE A 43 0.97 13.80 6.85
CA PHE A 43 2.18 14.29 7.51
C PHE A 43 2.96 13.17 8.20
N VAL A 44 2.43 11.94 8.20
CA VAL A 44 3.09 10.74 8.75
C VAL A 44 4.06 10.18 7.72
N VAL A 45 3.65 10.14 6.46
CA VAL A 45 4.52 9.85 5.32
C VAL A 45 5.23 11.13 4.89
N ASP A 46 6.51 11.04 4.53
CA ASP A 46 7.31 12.19 4.09
C ASP A 46 6.69 12.92 2.89
N GLU A 47 6.77 14.25 2.88
CA GLU A 47 6.24 15.08 1.79
C GLU A 47 6.85 14.76 0.42
N GLN A 48 8.11 14.27 0.41
CA GLN A 48 8.87 13.90 -0.79
C GLN A 48 8.67 12.43 -1.22
N CYS A 49 7.68 11.74 -0.64
CA CYS A 49 7.43 10.34 -0.94
C CYS A 49 7.14 10.09 -2.43
N ASP A 50 6.57 11.07 -3.13
CA ASP A 50 6.27 10.96 -4.56
C ASP A 50 7.55 10.84 -5.39
N ILE A 51 8.60 11.59 -5.04
CA ILE A 51 9.93 11.49 -5.67
C ILE A 51 10.49 10.08 -5.44
N ARG A 52 10.47 9.61 -4.19
CA ARG A 52 11.00 8.28 -3.84
C ARG A 52 10.27 7.17 -4.59
N TRP A 53 8.95 7.22 -4.63
CA TRP A 53 8.16 6.24 -5.38
C TRP A 53 8.45 6.32 -6.88
N ARG A 54 8.50 7.50 -7.50
CA ARG A 54 8.79 7.64 -8.94
C ARG A 54 10.09 6.96 -9.36
N HIS A 55 11.11 6.92 -8.51
CA HIS A 55 12.35 6.19 -8.80
C HIS A 55 12.17 4.67 -8.81
N CYS A 56 11.26 4.15 -7.99
CA CYS A 56 10.97 2.71 -7.86
C CYS A 56 9.92 2.19 -8.86
N LEU A 57 9.03 3.05 -9.35
CA LEU A 57 7.96 2.67 -10.27
C LEU A 57 8.50 2.41 -11.69
N LYS A 58 7.89 1.44 -12.37
CA LYS A 58 8.13 1.13 -13.81
C LYS A 58 6.95 1.61 -14.66
N PRO A 59 7.09 1.71 -16.00
CA PRO A 59 5.96 2.01 -16.87
C PRO A 59 4.78 1.06 -16.62
N GLY A 60 3.56 1.63 -16.53
CA GLY A 60 2.35 0.90 -16.18
C GLY A 60 2.01 0.90 -14.68
N ASP A 61 2.98 1.19 -13.80
CA ASP A 61 2.68 1.44 -12.40
C ASP A 61 2.06 2.83 -12.22
N CYS A 62 1.27 3.00 -11.15
CA CYS A 62 0.53 4.22 -10.88
C CYS A 62 0.89 4.81 -9.52
N TYR A 63 1.08 6.13 -9.47
CA TYR A 63 1.13 6.91 -8.25
C TYR A 63 -0.01 7.93 -8.26
N GLN A 64 -0.87 7.91 -7.25
CA GLN A 64 -1.99 8.85 -7.13
C GLN A 64 -2.05 9.48 -5.75
N LYS A 65 -2.56 10.71 -5.68
CA LYS A 65 -2.84 11.43 -4.43
C LYS A 65 -4.33 11.68 -4.27
N ILE A 66 -4.82 11.58 -3.04
CA ILE A 66 -6.16 12.05 -2.67
C ILE A 66 -6.01 13.42 -2.01
N SER A 67 -6.55 14.46 -2.64
CA SER A 67 -6.28 15.85 -2.25
C SER A 67 -6.67 16.25 -0.82
N ASN A 68 -7.70 15.61 -0.28
CA ASN A 68 -8.10 15.80 1.12
C ASN A 68 -7.66 14.66 2.05
N GLY A 69 -6.93 13.68 1.50
CA GLY A 69 -6.49 12.51 2.24
C GLY A 69 -5.41 12.87 3.25
N ARG A 70 -5.62 12.49 4.51
CA ARG A 70 -4.58 12.35 5.53
C ARG A 70 -4.13 10.89 5.59
N HIS A 71 -3.25 10.51 6.51
CA HIS A 71 -2.76 9.13 6.62
C HIS A 71 -3.86 8.04 6.56
N PHE A 72 -4.98 8.28 7.24
CA PHE A 72 -6.14 7.38 7.27
C PHE A 72 -7.18 7.66 6.16
N PHE A 73 -6.76 8.22 5.02
CA PHE A 73 -7.64 8.48 3.87
C PHE A 73 -8.42 7.25 3.38
N PRO A 74 -7.95 5.99 3.50
CA PRO A 74 -8.77 4.86 3.06
C PRO A 74 -10.09 4.74 3.82
N PHE A 75 -10.18 5.30 5.03
CA PHE A 75 -11.39 5.32 5.84
C PHE A 75 -12.26 6.56 5.59
N THR A 76 -11.63 7.73 5.47
CA THR A 76 -12.35 9.00 5.32
C THR A 76 -12.76 9.25 3.86
N GLU A 77 -11.95 8.82 2.91
CA GLU A 77 -12.10 8.98 1.46
C GLU A 77 -12.31 7.60 0.78
N TRP A 78 -12.99 6.69 1.47
CA TRP A 78 -13.13 5.27 1.09
C TRP A 78 -13.69 5.08 -0.33
N SER A 79 -14.68 5.90 -0.73
CA SER A 79 -15.31 5.77 -2.04
C SER A 79 -14.34 6.10 -3.17
N LYS A 80 -13.55 7.17 -2.99
CA LYS A 80 -12.52 7.58 -3.95
C LYS A 80 -11.39 6.57 -4.00
N THR A 81 -10.96 6.08 -2.84
CA THR A 81 -9.93 5.04 -2.71
C THR A 81 -10.36 3.75 -3.42
N ALA A 82 -11.59 3.28 -3.19
CA ALA A 82 -12.13 2.08 -3.84
C ALA A 82 -12.18 2.23 -5.37
N LYS A 83 -12.66 3.38 -5.88
CA LYS A 83 -12.68 3.65 -7.32
C LYS A 83 -11.29 3.61 -7.94
N MET A 84 -10.28 4.19 -7.28
CA MET A 84 -8.89 4.14 -7.76
C MET A 84 -8.37 2.70 -7.85
N ILE A 85 -8.64 1.88 -6.83
CA ILE A 85 -8.27 0.47 -6.81
C ILE A 85 -8.98 -0.29 -7.93
N GLU A 86 -10.29 -0.14 -8.07
CA GLU A 86 -11.08 -0.80 -9.12
C GLU A 86 -10.60 -0.42 -10.52
N SER A 87 -10.34 0.87 -10.77
CA SER A 87 -9.81 1.34 -12.04
C SER A 87 -8.45 0.74 -12.34
N PHE A 88 -7.55 0.65 -11.35
CA PHE A 88 -6.24 0.04 -11.54
C PHE A 88 -6.35 -1.45 -11.86
N VAL A 89 -7.14 -2.20 -11.08
CA VAL A 89 -7.34 -3.65 -11.30
C VAL A 89 -7.88 -3.93 -12.71
N LYS A 90 -8.80 -3.10 -13.21
CA LYS A 90 -9.32 -3.20 -14.59
C LYS A 90 -8.26 -2.97 -15.68
N MET A 91 -7.21 -2.20 -15.39
CA MET A 91 -6.10 -1.95 -16.32
C MET A 91 -5.01 -3.04 -16.27
N VAL A 92 -4.91 -3.78 -15.16
CA VAL A 92 -3.90 -4.83 -14.99
C VAL A 92 -4.29 -6.08 -15.79
N PRO A 93 -3.42 -6.57 -16.71
CA PRO A 93 -3.68 -7.79 -17.48
C PRO A 93 -3.94 -9.01 -16.60
N GLU A 94 -4.85 -9.90 -17.01
CA GLU A 94 -5.28 -11.09 -16.25
C GLU A 94 -4.13 -12.01 -15.80
N GLN A 95 -3.05 -12.06 -16.57
CA GLN A 95 -1.82 -12.80 -16.24
C GLN A 95 -1.15 -12.36 -14.92
N HIS A 96 -1.43 -11.13 -14.45
CA HIS A 96 -0.96 -10.63 -13.16
C HIS A 96 -2.03 -10.62 -12.07
N GLN A 97 -3.31 -10.85 -12.41
CA GLN A 97 -4.42 -10.80 -11.44
C GLN A 97 -4.42 -12.01 -10.48
N ASN A 98 -3.80 -13.14 -10.87
CA ASN A 98 -3.73 -14.36 -10.07
C ASN A 98 -2.39 -14.54 -9.33
N GLN A 99 -1.47 -13.59 -9.44
CA GLN A 99 -0.20 -13.63 -8.70
C GLN A 99 -0.41 -13.13 -7.27
N VAL A 100 -1.07 -13.94 -6.44
CA VAL A 100 -1.08 -13.71 -4.99
C VAL A 100 0.36 -13.93 -4.50
N PRO A 101 1.04 -12.92 -3.93
CA PRO A 101 2.36 -13.10 -3.36
C PRO A 101 2.33 -14.27 -2.37
N ASN A 102 3.34 -15.14 -2.36
CA ASN A 102 3.40 -16.27 -1.42
C ASN A 102 3.26 -15.81 0.05
N SER A 103 3.62 -14.57 0.37
CA SER A 103 3.41 -13.94 1.68
C SER A 103 1.94 -13.76 2.06
N CYS A 104 1.04 -13.66 1.10
CA CYS A 104 -0.41 -13.49 1.32
C CYS A 104 -1.18 -14.82 1.34
N LYS A 105 -0.55 -15.95 0.95
CA LYS A 105 -1.22 -17.26 0.91
C LYS A 105 -1.62 -17.80 2.29
N ASN A 106 -0.98 -17.31 3.35
CA ASN A 106 -1.27 -17.71 4.74
C ASN A 106 -2.23 -16.77 5.48
N LEU A 107 -2.82 -15.78 4.80
CA LEU A 107 -3.90 -14.96 5.37
C LEU A 107 -5.24 -15.70 5.27
N SER A 108 -5.29 -16.94 5.77
CA SER A 108 -6.54 -17.65 5.97
C SER A 108 -7.23 -17.02 7.17
N ILE A 109 -8.36 -16.35 6.92
CA ILE A 109 -9.29 -15.98 7.97
C ILE A 109 -9.83 -17.30 8.54
N SER A 110 -9.35 -17.68 9.71
CA SER A 110 -10.02 -18.70 10.51
C SER A 110 -11.46 -18.21 10.74
N LYS A 111 -12.41 -18.90 10.11
CA LYS A 111 -13.83 -18.77 10.46
C LYS A 111 -13.95 -19.21 11.92
N THR A 112 -13.98 -18.27 12.85
CA THR A 112 -14.52 -18.55 14.18
C THR A 112 -16.02 -18.68 14.01
N ASN A 113 -16.50 -19.93 13.99
CA ASN A 113 -17.92 -20.24 14.11
C ASN A 113 -18.42 -19.62 15.41
N SER A 114 -19.40 -18.71 15.30
CA SER A 114 -20.29 -18.32 16.40
C SER A 114 -21.58 -19.10 16.25
#